data_AF-A0A921FX10-F1
#
_entry.id   AF-A0A921FX10-F1
#
_cell.length_a   1.000
_cell.length_b   1.000
_cell.length_c   1.000
_cell.angle_alpha   90.00
_cell.angle_beta   90.00
_cell.angle_gamma   90.00
#
_symmetry.space_group_name_H-M   'P 1'
#
loop_
_entity.id
_entity.type
_entity.pdbx_description
1 polymer ?
#
loop_
_entity_poly.entity_id
_entity_poly.type
_entity_poly.pdbx_seq_one_letter_code
_entity_poly.pdbx_strand_id
1 'polypeptide(L)'
;NVYTFSDLPPGKLKLVASDLTHGKMIVLPDDLEGYGISAETFPVARALRMSCGIPFFFEPVQLKVGKGETIVVDGGVLSNFPMWIFEDEHGNKERPVVGLKLSRSQDEMPGHKIDNALDLFESLFSTMKNAHDEKYISRKHERNIIFIPVDDYSATQFDMDEETKEALMEAGRSSTIQFLKTW
;
A
#
# COMPACT_ATOMS: atom_id res chain seq x y z
N ASN A 1 6.59 -22.36 -7.99
CA ASN A 1 5.47 -21.43 -8.24
C ASN A 1 4.76 -21.16 -6.93
N VAL A 2 4.43 -19.90 -6.65
CA VAL A 2 3.72 -19.48 -5.43
C VAL A 2 2.25 -19.29 -5.78
N TYR A 3 1.35 -20.02 -5.14
CA TYR A 3 -0.10 -19.92 -5.36
C TYR A 3 -0.83 -19.45 -4.10
N THR A 4 -0.49 -20.01 -2.95
CA THR A 4 -1.11 -19.73 -1.66
C THR A 4 -0.07 -19.26 -0.65
N PHE A 5 -0.50 -18.74 0.50
CA PHE A 5 0.44 -18.32 1.54
C PHE A 5 1.22 -19.48 2.17
N SER A 6 0.73 -20.73 2.05
CA SER A 6 1.48 -21.92 2.50
C SER A 6 2.71 -22.22 1.64
N ASP A 7 2.77 -21.69 0.41
CA ASP A 7 3.95 -21.81 -0.46
C ASP A 7 5.09 -20.85 -0.05
N LEU A 8 4.85 -19.96 0.92
CA LEU A 8 5.80 -18.99 1.43
C LEU A 8 6.21 -19.33 2.87
N PRO A 9 7.46 -19.07 3.28
CA PRO A 9 7.81 -19.16 4.69
C PRO A 9 6.94 -18.21 5.53
N PRO A 10 6.59 -18.58 6.77
CA PRO A 10 5.73 -17.76 7.63
C PRO A 10 6.26 -16.33 7.78
N GLY A 11 5.34 -15.35 7.72
CA GLY A 11 5.65 -13.93 7.91
C GLY A 11 6.46 -13.25 6.79
N LYS A 12 6.69 -13.93 5.65
CA LYS A 12 7.49 -13.35 4.53
C LYS A 12 6.74 -12.35 3.66
N LEU A 13 5.42 -12.46 3.59
CA LEU A 13 4.59 -11.57 2.80
C LEU A 13 3.39 -11.17 3.64
N LYS A 14 3.22 -9.87 3.81
CA LYS A 14 2.02 -9.26 4.34
C LYS A 14 1.47 -8.29 3.30
N LEU A 15 0.17 -8.32 3.08
CA LEU A 15 -0.54 -7.44 2.15
C LEU A 15 -1.63 -6.72 2.91
N VAL A 16 -1.84 -5.45 2.60
CA VAL A 16 -2.81 -4.61 3.32
C VAL A 16 -3.96 -4.30 2.40
N ALA A 17 -5.18 -4.47 2.89
CA ALA A 17 -6.42 -4.18 2.19
C ALA A 17 -7.40 -3.47 3.13
N SER A 18 -8.48 -2.93 2.56
CA SER A 18 -9.48 -2.17 3.31
C SER A 18 -10.84 -2.86 3.24
N ASP A 19 -11.37 -3.28 4.39
CA ASP A 19 -12.76 -3.72 4.55
C ASP A 19 -13.66 -2.48 4.61
N LEU A 20 -14.35 -2.18 3.50
CA LEU A 20 -15.26 -1.05 3.44
C LEU A 20 -16.57 -1.30 4.19
N THR A 21 -17.01 -2.55 4.29
CA THR A 21 -18.26 -2.90 4.96
C THR A 21 -18.19 -2.58 6.46
N HIS A 22 -17.03 -2.79 7.08
CA HIS A 22 -16.81 -2.58 8.50
C HIS A 22 -15.87 -1.40 8.79
N GLY A 23 -15.33 -0.73 7.76
CA GLY A 23 -14.42 0.39 7.91
C GLY A 23 -13.12 0.03 8.62
N LYS A 24 -12.57 -1.17 8.37
CA LYS A 24 -11.37 -1.67 9.06
C LYS A 24 -10.28 -2.07 8.08
N MET A 25 -9.02 -1.93 8.51
CA MET A 25 -7.88 -2.44 7.79
C MET A 25 -7.82 -3.97 7.91
N ILE A 26 -7.33 -4.63 6.87
CA ILE A 26 -7.06 -6.07 6.83
C ILE A 26 -5.57 -6.26 6.53
N VAL A 27 -4.86 -7.02 7.35
CA VAL A 27 -3.51 -7.50 7.11
C VAL A 27 -3.59 -8.96 6.67
N LEU A 28 -3.32 -9.24 5.41
CA LEU A 28 -3.33 -10.58 4.82
C LEU A 28 -1.93 -11.20 4.89
N PRO A 29 -1.77 -12.46 5.31
CA PRO A 29 -2.84 -13.41 5.63
C PRO A 29 -3.32 -13.37 7.08
N ASP A 30 -2.66 -12.63 7.97
CA ASP A 30 -2.83 -12.66 9.44
C ASP A 30 -4.30 -12.53 9.89
N ASP A 31 -5.07 -11.61 9.29
CA ASP A 31 -6.46 -11.34 9.67
C ASP A 31 -7.49 -12.28 9.02
N LEU A 32 -7.08 -13.17 8.10
CA LEU A 32 -8.00 -14.07 7.38
C LEU A 32 -8.76 -15.00 8.32
N GLU A 33 -8.14 -15.43 9.42
CA GLU A 33 -8.80 -16.27 10.43
C GLU A 33 -10.00 -15.57 11.06
N GLY A 34 -9.92 -14.26 11.29
CA GLY A 34 -11.03 -13.44 11.77
C GLY A 34 -12.22 -13.38 10.79
N TYR A 35 -11.99 -13.73 9.52
CA TYR A 35 -13.01 -13.89 8.50
C TYR A 35 -13.44 -15.35 8.29
N GLY A 36 -12.92 -16.29 9.08
CA GLY A 36 -13.19 -17.72 8.95
C GLY A 36 -12.54 -18.35 7.72
N ILE A 37 -11.44 -17.77 7.21
CA ILE A 37 -10.74 -18.21 6.01
C ILE A 37 -9.33 -18.67 6.39
N SER A 38 -8.95 -19.87 5.96
CA SER A 38 -7.59 -20.37 6.20
C SER A 38 -6.58 -19.69 5.28
N ALA A 39 -5.56 -19.08 5.88
CA ALA A 39 -4.39 -18.51 5.21
C ALA A 39 -3.70 -19.52 4.28
N GLU A 40 -3.60 -20.78 4.71
CA GLU A 40 -2.89 -21.84 3.98
C GLU A 40 -3.50 -22.12 2.61
N THR A 41 -4.81 -21.93 2.49
CA THR A 41 -5.58 -22.19 1.26
C THR A 41 -5.87 -20.92 0.46
N PHE A 42 -5.58 -19.74 1.02
CA PHE A 42 -5.96 -18.49 0.38
C PHE A 42 -4.97 -18.11 -0.73
N PRO A 43 -5.45 -17.83 -1.96
CA PRO A 43 -4.57 -17.48 -3.06
C PRO A 43 -3.87 -16.14 -2.85
N VAL A 44 -2.55 -16.10 -3.00
CA VAL A 44 -1.74 -14.87 -2.94
C VAL A 44 -2.21 -13.87 -4.00
N ALA A 45 -2.55 -14.34 -5.21
CA ALA A 45 -3.08 -13.49 -6.27
C ALA A 45 -4.40 -12.80 -5.89
N ARG A 46 -5.26 -13.46 -5.11
CA ARG A 46 -6.52 -12.87 -4.63
C ARG A 46 -6.23 -11.81 -3.57
N ALA A 47 -5.31 -12.08 -2.65
CA ALA A 47 -4.88 -11.09 -1.66
C ALA A 47 -4.25 -9.86 -2.33
N LEU A 48 -3.44 -10.05 -3.37
CA LEU A 48 -2.85 -8.96 -4.14
C LEU A 48 -3.93 -8.12 -4.83
N ARG A 49 -4.92 -8.77 -5.46
CA ARG A 49 -6.07 -8.11 -6.09
C ARG A 49 -6.94 -7.31 -5.12
N MET A 50 -7.01 -7.74 -3.86
CA MET A 50 -7.64 -6.97 -2.77
C MET A 50 -6.79 -5.77 -2.40
N SER A 51 -5.47 -5.94 -2.31
CA SER A 51 -4.53 -4.91 -1.86
C SER A 51 -4.32 -3.76 -2.86
N CYS A 52 -4.38 -4.03 -4.16
CA CYS A 52 -4.16 -3.04 -5.24
C CYS A 52 -5.45 -2.65 -6.01
N GLY A 53 -6.62 -2.91 -5.43
CA GLY A 53 -7.93 -2.71 -6.07
C GLY A 53 -8.47 -1.29 -5.88
N ILE A 54 -7.87 -0.30 -6.55
CA ILE A 54 -8.25 1.12 -6.45
C ILE A 54 -9.76 1.30 -6.73
N PRO A 55 -10.53 1.88 -5.81
CA PRO A 55 -11.96 2.13 -6.01
C PRO A 55 -12.25 2.91 -7.30
N PHE A 56 -13.40 2.67 -7.91
CA PHE A 56 -13.87 3.27 -9.17
C PHE A 56 -13.08 2.91 -10.44
N PHE A 57 -11.84 2.42 -10.32
CA PHE A 57 -11.06 1.86 -11.43
C PHE A 57 -11.18 0.34 -11.52
N PHE A 58 -11.25 -0.34 -10.38
CA PHE A 58 -11.41 -1.79 -10.30
C PHE A 58 -12.66 -2.18 -9.52
N GLU A 59 -13.28 -3.30 -9.92
CA GLU A 59 -14.38 -3.89 -9.16
C GLU A 59 -13.91 -4.29 -7.74
N PRO A 60 -14.62 -3.90 -6.68
CA PRO A 60 -14.30 -4.35 -5.32
C PRO A 60 -14.34 -5.86 -5.18
N VAL A 61 -13.48 -6.43 -4.34
CA VAL A 61 -13.49 -7.86 -4.09
C VAL A 61 -14.54 -8.19 -3.03
N GLN A 62 -15.51 -9.02 -3.39
CA GLN A 62 -16.44 -9.60 -2.42
C GLN A 62 -15.78 -10.79 -1.73
N LEU A 63 -15.71 -10.73 -0.40
CA LEU A 63 -15.22 -11.81 0.44
C LEU A 63 -16.40 -12.39 1.23
N LYS A 64 -16.63 -13.70 1.10
CA LYS A 64 -17.69 -14.41 1.83
C LYS A 64 -17.23 -14.71 3.24
N VAL A 65 -18.02 -14.30 4.23
CA VAL A 65 -17.68 -14.37 5.66
C VAL A 65 -18.87 -14.96 6.40
N GLY A 66 -18.80 -16.25 6.74
CA GLY A 66 -19.92 -16.97 7.33
C GLY A 66 -21.18 -16.92 6.47
N LYS A 67 -22.23 -16.22 6.94
CA LYS A 67 -23.50 -16.02 6.21
C LYS A 67 -23.60 -14.69 5.46
N GLY A 68 -22.60 -13.82 5.60
CA GLY A 68 -22.58 -12.49 5.00
C GLY A 68 -21.45 -12.32 3.98
N GLU A 69 -21.34 -11.10 3.46
CA GLU A 69 -20.28 -10.69 2.54
C GLU A 69 -19.69 -9.36 3.00
N THR A 70 -18.39 -9.22 2.81
CA THR A 70 -17.68 -7.95 3.01
C THR A 70 -17.07 -7.48 1.70
N ILE A 71 -17.05 -6.16 1.52
CA ILE A 71 -16.48 -5.49 0.36
C ILE A 71 -15.06 -5.05 0.71
N VAL A 72 -14.10 -5.58 -0.04
CA VAL A 72 -12.68 -5.28 0.14
C VAL A 72 -12.14 -4.50 -1.06
N VAL A 73 -11.42 -3.43 -0.77
CA VAL A 73 -10.72 -2.59 -1.76
C VAL A 73 -9.27 -2.35 -1.34
N ASP A 74 -8.57 -1.57 -2.16
CA ASP A 74 -7.19 -1.14 -1.98
C ASP A 74 -6.84 -0.76 -0.52
N GLY A 75 -5.66 -1.20 -0.09
CA GLY A 75 -5.13 -0.90 1.25
C GLY A 75 -4.86 0.59 1.46
N GLY A 76 -4.48 1.31 0.39
CA GLY A 76 -4.18 2.73 0.41
C GLY A 76 -5.35 3.63 0.77
N VAL A 77 -6.59 3.13 0.76
CA VAL A 77 -7.77 3.84 1.28
C VAL A 77 -7.66 4.09 2.79
N LEU A 78 -7.20 3.08 3.55
CA LEU A 78 -7.15 3.14 5.02
C LEU A 78 -5.71 3.14 5.59
N SER A 79 -4.72 2.65 4.84
CA SER A 79 -3.31 2.70 5.24
C SER A 79 -2.38 2.44 4.06
N ASN A 80 -1.67 3.50 3.66
CA ASN A 80 -0.80 3.47 2.50
C ASN A 80 0.67 3.13 2.84
N PHE A 81 1.09 3.32 4.11
CA PHE A 81 2.46 3.01 4.52
C PHE A 81 2.60 2.37 5.92
N PRO A 82 2.09 1.14 6.12
CA PRO A 82 2.06 0.51 7.43
C PRO A 82 3.37 -0.22 7.76
N MET A 83 4.44 0.52 8.01
CA MET A 83 5.75 -0.05 8.41
C MET A 83 5.67 -0.87 9.72
N TRP A 84 4.68 -0.59 10.56
CA TRP A 84 4.43 -1.25 11.84
C TRP A 84 4.02 -2.72 11.72
N ILE A 85 3.62 -3.21 10.55
CA ILE A 85 3.17 -4.62 10.37
C ILE A 85 4.29 -5.65 10.65
N PHE A 86 5.53 -5.17 10.72
CA PHE A 86 6.74 -5.93 11.02
C PHE A 86 7.29 -5.63 12.43
N GLU A 87 6.59 -4.84 13.24
CA GLU A 87 6.88 -4.62 14.66
C GLU A 87 6.16 -5.69 15.50
N ASP A 88 6.79 -6.14 16.59
CA ASP A 88 6.14 -7.01 17.57
C ASP A 88 5.17 -6.22 18.48
N GLU A 89 4.45 -6.91 19.38
CA GLU A 89 3.52 -6.28 20.34
C GLU A 89 4.17 -5.25 21.27
N HIS A 90 5.50 -5.27 21.37
CA HIS A 90 6.31 -4.35 22.17
C HIS A 90 6.96 -3.24 21.32
N GLY A 91 6.70 -3.21 20.01
CA GLY A 91 7.27 -2.25 19.07
C GLY A 91 8.71 -2.56 18.63
N ASN A 92 9.23 -3.75 18.95
CA ASN A 92 10.56 -4.16 18.53
C ASN A 92 10.53 -4.72 17.10
N LYS A 93 11.65 -4.54 16.41
CA LYS A 93 11.87 -5.06 15.06
C LYS A 93 12.95 -6.12 15.14
N GLU A 94 12.68 -7.33 14.66
CA GLU A 94 13.71 -8.38 14.55
C GLU A 94 14.86 -7.97 13.62
N ARG A 95 14.55 -7.11 12.65
CA ARG A 95 15.47 -6.65 11.60
C ARG A 95 15.11 -5.22 11.19
N PRO A 96 16.05 -4.44 10.63
CA PRO A 96 15.73 -3.13 10.08
C PRO A 96 14.63 -3.22 9.02
N VAL A 97 13.64 -2.33 9.09
CA VAL A 97 12.56 -2.21 8.10
C VAL A 97 12.86 -1.01 7.24
N VAL A 98 13.08 -1.23 5.94
CA VAL A 98 13.26 -0.17 4.96
C VAL A 98 11.95 0.04 4.22
N GLY A 99 11.48 1.28 4.21
CA GLY A 99 10.26 1.68 3.51
C GLY A 99 10.57 2.37 2.19
N LEU A 100 9.77 2.11 1.15
CA LEU A 100 9.86 2.75 -0.16
C LEU A 100 8.61 3.60 -0.38
N LYS A 101 8.72 4.92 -0.29
CA LYS A 101 7.59 5.84 -0.45
C LYS A 101 7.66 6.54 -1.80
N LEU A 102 6.62 6.35 -2.62
CA LEU A 102 6.44 6.95 -3.93
C LEU A 102 5.84 8.36 -3.83
N SER A 103 6.49 9.24 -3.05
CA SER A 103 6.13 10.65 -2.96
C SER A 103 7.33 11.48 -2.51
N ARG A 104 7.31 12.76 -2.83
CA ARG A 104 8.17 13.77 -2.19
C ARG A 104 7.82 13.90 -0.70
N SER A 105 8.71 14.54 0.06
CA SER A 105 8.39 14.99 1.42
C SER A 105 7.24 16.01 1.36
N GLN A 106 6.38 16.00 2.38
CA GLN A 106 5.14 16.77 2.43
C GLN A 106 5.32 18.28 2.19
N ASP A 107 6.51 18.81 2.50
CA ASP A 107 6.89 20.21 2.29
C ASP A 107 6.94 20.66 0.80
N GLU A 108 6.82 19.74 -0.16
CA GLU A 108 6.99 20.02 -1.60
C GLU A 108 5.73 19.77 -2.46
N MET A 109 4.57 19.45 -1.87
CA MET A 109 3.38 19.11 -2.66
C MET A 109 2.69 20.36 -3.26
N PRO A 110 2.60 20.50 -4.60
CA PRO A 110 1.79 21.56 -5.21
C PRO A 110 0.29 21.29 -5.05
N GLY A 111 -0.52 22.34 -5.08
CA GLY A 111 -1.99 22.20 -5.02
C GLY A 111 -2.56 21.53 -6.27
N HIS A 112 -3.45 20.56 -6.09
CA HIS A 112 -4.18 19.92 -7.19
C HIS A 112 -5.27 20.85 -7.75
N LYS A 113 -5.41 20.92 -9.08
CA LYS A 113 -6.59 21.49 -9.73
C LYS A 113 -7.68 20.43 -9.80
N ILE A 114 -8.92 20.81 -9.51
CA ILE A 114 -10.09 19.91 -9.54
C ILE A 114 -11.07 20.48 -10.56
N ASP A 115 -11.04 19.93 -11.77
CA ASP A 115 -11.86 20.42 -12.89
C ASP A 115 -12.98 19.43 -13.24
N ASN A 116 -12.88 18.17 -12.82
CA ASN A 116 -13.90 17.14 -13.05
C ASN A 116 -14.05 16.12 -11.88
N ALA A 117 -15.01 15.19 -12.03
CA ALA A 117 -15.33 14.19 -11.01
C ALA A 117 -14.22 13.16 -10.77
N LEU A 118 -13.41 12.84 -11.79
CA LEU A 118 -12.23 11.98 -11.64
C LEU A 118 -11.13 12.72 -10.87
N ASP A 119 -10.87 13.99 -11.20
CA ASP A 119 -9.88 14.82 -10.47
C ASP A 119 -10.27 14.96 -8.98
N LEU A 120 -11.56 15.11 -8.70
CA LEU A 120 -12.08 15.15 -7.33
C LEU A 120 -11.84 13.81 -6.63
N PHE A 121 -12.10 12.69 -7.29
CA PHE A 121 -11.84 11.37 -6.74
C PHE A 121 -10.35 11.16 -6.45
N GLU A 122 -9.48 11.49 -7.40
CA GLU A 122 -8.02 11.39 -7.24
C GLU A 122 -7.52 12.27 -6.09
N SER A 123 -8.01 13.50 -6.01
CA SER A 123 -7.68 14.44 -4.93
C SER A 123 -8.15 13.92 -3.57
N LEU A 124 -9.37 13.37 -3.48
CA LEU A 124 -9.89 12.76 -2.24
C LEU A 124 -9.09 11.52 -1.84
N PHE A 125 -8.81 10.63 -2.79
CA PHE A 125 -8.04 9.43 -2.57
C PHE A 125 -6.61 9.76 -2.11
N SER A 126 -5.93 10.66 -2.81
CA SER A 126 -4.60 11.16 -2.44
C SER A 126 -4.60 11.81 -1.04
N THR A 127 -5.63 12.59 -0.71
CA THR A 127 -5.77 13.21 0.60
C THR A 127 -5.96 12.17 1.71
N MET A 128 -6.84 11.18 1.51
CA MET A 128 -7.04 10.08 2.48
C MET A 128 -5.75 9.28 2.70
N LYS A 129 -5.07 8.95 1.60
CA LYS A 129 -3.78 8.26 1.57
C LYS A 129 -2.73 9.01 2.42
N ASN A 130 -2.60 10.32 2.21
CA ASN A 130 -1.61 11.15 2.90
C ASN A 130 -1.94 11.37 4.39
N ALA A 131 -3.22 11.58 4.73
CA ALA A 131 -3.66 11.80 6.11
C ALA A 131 -3.40 10.58 7.01
N HIS A 132 -3.54 9.37 6.46
CA HIS A 132 -3.24 8.14 7.18
C HIS A 132 -1.72 7.90 7.38
N ASP A 133 -0.89 8.33 6.43
CA ASP A 133 0.58 8.19 6.51
C ASP A 133 1.20 9.15 7.54
N GLU A 134 0.71 10.38 7.65
CA GLU A 134 1.28 11.44 8.50
C GLU A 134 1.27 11.09 9.99
N LYS A 135 0.28 10.32 10.44
CA LYS A 135 0.16 9.90 11.84
C LYS A 135 1.24 8.87 12.25
N TYR A 136 1.87 8.17 11.29
CA TYR A 136 2.83 7.09 11.55
C TYR A 136 4.28 7.45 11.19
N ILE A 137 4.49 8.31 10.20
CA ILE A 137 5.82 8.81 9.83
C ILE A 137 6.24 9.87 10.86
N SER A 138 6.57 9.42 12.06
CA SER A 138 7.32 10.25 13.01
C SER A 138 8.76 10.41 12.51
N ARG A 139 9.45 11.49 12.91
CA ARG A 139 10.88 11.74 12.64
C ARG A 139 11.82 10.56 12.98
N LYS A 140 11.37 9.59 13.79
CA LYS A 140 12.13 8.35 14.08
C LYS A 140 12.15 7.35 12.92
N HIS A 141 11.11 7.34 12.07
CA HIS A 141 11.00 6.40 10.95
C HIS A 141 11.60 6.93 9.65
N GLU A 142 11.70 8.24 9.48
CA GLU A 142 12.27 8.89 8.27
C GLU A 142 13.64 8.35 7.87
N ARG A 143 14.51 8.02 8.84
CA ARG A 143 15.86 7.49 8.57
C ARG A 143 15.88 6.15 7.85
N ASN A 144 14.77 5.41 7.84
CA ASN A 144 14.65 4.13 7.17
C ASN A 144 13.71 4.20 5.94
N ILE A 145 13.33 5.40 5.49
CA ILE A 145 12.42 5.59 4.37
C ILE A 145 13.19 6.17 3.19
N ILE A 146 13.07 5.49 2.05
CA ILE A 146 13.53 5.97 0.75
C ILE A 146 12.35 6.71 0.11
N PHE A 147 12.50 8.01 -0.08
CA PHE A 147 11.54 8.83 -0.82
C PHE A 147 11.91 8.81 -2.31
N ILE A 148 10.94 8.44 -3.14
CA ILE A 148 11.08 8.38 -4.61
C ILE A 148 10.11 9.42 -5.17
N PRO A 149 10.62 10.54 -5.73
CA PRO A 149 9.79 11.65 -6.16
C PRO A 149 9.10 11.32 -7.49
N VAL A 150 7.85 10.87 -7.41
CA VAL A 150 7.02 10.48 -8.58
C VAL A 150 5.66 11.17 -8.59
N ASP A 151 5.48 12.23 -7.81
CA ASP A 151 4.18 12.92 -7.62
C ASP A 151 3.64 13.58 -8.89
N ASP A 152 4.50 13.75 -9.90
CA ASP A 152 4.10 14.25 -11.22
C ASP A 152 3.27 13.22 -12.01
N TYR A 153 3.15 11.99 -11.51
CA TYR A 153 2.42 10.88 -12.13
C TYR A 153 1.27 10.40 -11.25
N SER A 154 0.09 10.22 -11.83
CA SER A 154 -1.08 9.69 -11.12
C SER A 154 -0.97 8.17 -10.93
N ALA A 155 -1.51 7.66 -9.82
CA ALA A 155 -1.61 6.22 -9.54
C ALA A 155 -2.51 5.47 -10.55
N THR A 156 -3.32 6.21 -11.32
CA THR A 156 -4.31 5.73 -12.28
C THR A 156 -3.88 5.99 -13.73
N GLN A 157 -2.65 6.49 -13.95
CA GLN A 157 -2.10 6.75 -15.27
C GLN A 157 -1.61 5.44 -15.90
N PHE A 158 -2.54 4.68 -16.50
CA PHE A 158 -2.26 3.37 -17.09
C PHE A 158 -1.60 3.45 -18.48
N ASP A 159 -1.51 4.63 -19.08
CA ASP A 159 -1.05 4.88 -20.45
C ASP A 159 0.34 5.55 -20.52
N MET A 160 1.27 5.12 -19.67
CA MET A 160 2.66 5.60 -19.69
C MET A 160 3.45 5.06 -20.90
N ASP A 161 4.21 5.94 -21.55
CA ASP A 161 5.19 5.55 -22.57
C ASP A 161 6.43 4.90 -21.94
N GLU A 162 7.25 4.26 -22.78
CA GLU A 162 8.45 3.55 -22.31
C GLU A 162 9.50 4.51 -21.72
N GLU A 163 9.64 5.71 -22.28
CA GLU A 163 10.58 6.72 -21.77
C GLU A 163 10.24 7.13 -20.33
N THR A 164 8.96 7.35 -20.05
CA THR A 164 8.45 7.65 -18.71
C THR A 164 8.69 6.49 -17.74
N LYS A 165 8.43 5.25 -18.17
CA LYS A 165 8.70 4.06 -17.34
C LYS A 165 10.18 3.94 -16.99
N GLU A 166 11.06 4.15 -17.96
CA GLU A 166 12.51 4.13 -17.74
C GLU A 166 12.94 5.25 -16.78
N ALA A 167 12.41 6.46 -16.93
CA ALA A 167 12.67 7.57 -16.03
C ALA A 167 12.24 7.26 -14.58
N LEU A 168 11.05 6.66 -14.38
CA LEU A 168 10.56 6.25 -13.07
C LEU A 168 11.44 5.16 -12.43
N MET A 169 11.86 4.17 -13.21
CA MET A 169 12.78 3.13 -12.74
C MET A 169 14.14 3.71 -12.32
N GLU A 170 14.68 4.65 -13.11
CA GLU A 170 15.95 5.30 -12.79
C GLU A 170 15.83 6.22 -11.57
N ALA A 171 14.71 6.93 -11.39
CA ALA A 171 14.44 7.71 -10.18
C ALA A 171 14.47 6.81 -8.92
N GLY A 172 13.79 5.66 -8.96
CA GLY A 172 13.82 4.69 -7.87
C GLY A 172 15.22 4.14 -7.58
N ARG A 173 15.99 3.84 -8.64
CA ARG A 173 17.37 3.38 -8.54
C ARG A 173 18.28 4.43 -7.89
N SER A 174 18.23 5.65 -8.40
CA SER A 174 19.04 6.77 -7.93
C SER A 174 18.74 7.14 -6.48
N SER A 175 17.46 7.24 -6.09
CA SER A 175 17.04 7.47 -4.69
C SER A 175 17.56 6.38 -3.76
N THR A 176 17.47 5.11 -4.17
CA THR A 176 17.94 3.97 -3.37
C THR A 176 19.46 4.00 -3.20
N ILE A 177 20.23 4.29 -4.26
CA ILE A 177 21.69 4.40 -4.19
C ILE A 177 22.10 5.53 -3.24
N GLN A 178 21.42 6.68 -3.30
CA GLN A 178 21.73 7.80 -2.42
C GLN A 178 21.44 7.47 -0.96
N PHE A 179 20.29 6.84 -0.68
CA PHE A 179 19.91 6.38 0.66
C PHE A 179 20.96 5.43 1.25
N LEU A 180 21.37 4.40 0.50
CA LEU A 180 22.32 3.38 0.95
C LEU A 180 23.74 3.92 1.23
N LYS A 181 24.10 5.11 0.72
CA LYS A 181 25.38 5.76 1.06
C LYS A 181 25.39 6.36 2.47
N THR A 182 24.21 6.64 3.01
CA THR A 182 24.03 7.35 4.29
C THR A 182 23.31 6.53 5.36
N TRP A 183 22.82 5.34 5.02
CA TRP A 183 22.09 4.44 5.91
C TRP A 183 23.02 3.54 6.73
#